data_AF-A0A7V9HBG1-F1
#
_entry.id   AF-A0A7V9HBG1-F1
#
_cell.length_a   1.000
_cell.length_b   1.000
_cell.length_c   1.000
_cell.angle_alpha   90.00
_cell.angle_beta   90.00
_cell.angle_gamma   90.00
#
_symmetry.space_group_name_H-M   'P 1'
#
loop_
_entity.id
_entity.type
_entity.pdbx_description
1 polymer ?
#
loop_
_entity_poly.entity_id
_entity_poly.type
_entity_poly.pdbx_seq_one_letter_code
_entity_poly.pdbx_strand_id
1 'polypeptide(L)'
;MRRGLATVVVVLAVLGGSYAALVSFRQEARLSVGSIRLSISPGHKGALDLYVPLVDWGARFEAIRLPARLRVDVLTVDRRVVTRVAQGGAVDVASVRTEARDAIARYLRTLLAAVFAAGAGLGILVAFAVRNRSGPRLRYTLLSALTTATGVVVTLGVLLPPRGPIEQPQYYAYGPDIPRALQAVAAATRSTKALDGELNAQLVGLAQLVLAPGRRLELDGFPRAIVASDLHNNVLTLPVLERAARGAPVLFAGDATDRGTPLEATLTRRPLKAGKPLVFVTG
;
A
#
# COMPACT_ATOMS: atom_id res chain seq x y z
N MET A 1 -29.01 52.04 -7.81
CA MET A 1 -29.17 50.56 -7.83
C MET A 1 -28.63 49.88 -9.09
N ARG A 2 -28.99 50.32 -10.31
CA ARG A 2 -28.58 49.63 -11.57
C ARG A 2 -27.07 49.42 -11.77
N ARG A 3 -26.23 50.34 -11.30
CA ARG A 3 -24.76 50.23 -11.42
C ARG A 3 -24.15 49.16 -10.52
N GLY A 4 -24.62 49.04 -9.27
CA GLY A 4 -24.16 48.00 -8.36
C GLY A 4 -24.54 46.60 -8.84
N LEU A 5 -25.76 46.47 -9.37
CA LEU A 5 -26.25 45.20 -9.90
C LEU A 5 -25.41 44.70 -11.09
N ALA A 6 -24.98 45.59 -11.99
CA ALA A 6 -24.09 45.23 -13.08
C ALA A 6 -22.73 44.69 -12.60
N THR A 7 -22.11 45.34 -11.60
CA THR A 7 -20.84 44.87 -11.02
C THR A 7 -21.00 43.53 -10.32
N VAL A 8 -22.09 43.34 -9.56
CA VAL A 8 -22.40 42.06 -8.90
C VAL A 8 -22.55 40.94 -9.92
N VAL A 9 -23.27 41.16 -11.01
CA VAL A 9 -23.44 40.16 -12.07
C VAL A 9 -22.10 39.78 -12.72
N VAL A 10 -21.21 40.75 -12.96
CA VAL A 10 -19.85 40.48 -13.46
C VAL A 10 -19.02 39.68 -12.46
N VAL A 11 -19.09 39.99 -11.17
CA VAL A 11 -18.38 39.24 -10.13
C VAL A 11 -18.90 37.80 -10.05
N LEU A 12 -20.22 37.60 -10.07
CA LEU A 12 -20.83 36.27 -10.08
C LEU A 12 -20.43 35.48 -11.33
N ALA A 13 -20.35 36.13 -12.47
CA ALA A 13 -19.89 35.56 -13.73
C ALA A 13 -18.43 35.06 -13.62
N VAL A 14 -17.52 35.88 -13.06
CA VAL A 14 -16.13 35.47 -12.81
C VAL A 14 -16.05 34.27 -11.87
N LEU A 15 -16.79 34.31 -10.75
CA LEU A 15 -16.81 33.23 -9.77
C LEU A 15 -17.35 31.93 -10.37
N GLY A 16 -18.44 32.03 -11.15
CA GLY A 16 -19.04 30.90 -11.86
C GLY A 16 -18.09 30.28 -12.88
N GLY A 17 -17.45 31.09 -13.72
CA GLY A 17 -16.45 30.62 -14.70
C GLY A 17 -15.23 29.98 -14.03
N SER A 18 -14.75 30.60 -12.95
CA SER A 18 -13.62 30.08 -12.16
C SER A 18 -13.95 28.74 -11.49
N TYR A 19 -15.15 28.64 -10.90
CA TYR A 19 -15.62 27.41 -10.25
C TYR A 19 -15.85 26.28 -11.25
N ALA A 20 -16.45 26.58 -12.40
CA ALA A 20 -16.65 25.61 -13.48
C ALA A 20 -15.30 25.06 -13.97
N ALA A 21 -14.32 25.93 -14.21
CA ALA A 21 -12.97 25.50 -14.58
C ALA A 21 -12.32 24.64 -13.48
N LEU A 22 -12.46 25.02 -12.20
CA LEU A 22 -11.89 24.28 -11.09
C LEU A 22 -12.42 22.83 -10.98
N VAL A 23 -13.72 22.63 -11.19
CA VAL A 23 -14.38 21.31 -11.08
C VAL A 23 -14.16 20.45 -12.33
N SER A 24 -14.12 21.08 -13.50
CA SER A 24 -13.99 20.37 -14.79
C SER A 24 -12.55 20.06 -15.17
N PHE A 25 -11.57 20.82 -14.67
CA PHE A 25 -10.18 20.64 -15.07
C PHE A 25 -9.59 19.34 -14.50
N ARG A 26 -9.02 18.54 -15.39
CA ARG A 26 -8.34 17.28 -15.09
C ARG A 26 -7.10 17.20 -15.95
N GLN A 27 -6.02 16.67 -15.40
CA GLN A 27 -4.78 16.49 -16.14
C GLN A 27 -4.18 15.12 -15.85
N GLU A 28 -3.67 14.48 -16.89
CA GLU A 28 -2.90 13.25 -16.77
C GLU A 28 -1.41 13.57 -16.80
N ALA A 29 -0.65 12.92 -15.93
CA ALA A 29 0.80 13.01 -15.88
C ALA A 29 1.41 11.61 -15.96
N ARG A 30 2.48 11.48 -16.74
CA ARG A 30 3.28 10.26 -16.82
C ARG A 30 4.47 10.38 -15.89
N LEU A 31 4.68 9.34 -15.11
CA LEU A 31 5.79 9.11 -14.20
C LEU A 31 6.57 7.89 -14.71
N SER A 32 7.80 7.71 -14.23
CA SER A 32 8.63 6.54 -14.51
C SER A 32 7.98 5.22 -14.07
N VAL A 33 7.07 5.25 -13.09
CA VAL A 33 6.37 4.06 -12.56
C VAL A 33 5.00 3.83 -13.20
N GLY A 34 4.46 4.79 -13.97
CA GLY A 34 3.11 4.70 -14.50
C GLY A 34 2.46 6.05 -14.78
N SER A 35 1.13 6.09 -14.93
CA SER A 35 0.39 7.33 -15.14
C SER A 35 -0.55 7.65 -13.98
N ILE A 36 -0.64 8.93 -13.66
CA ILE A 36 -1.54 9.48 -12.65
C ILE A 36 -2.49 10.49 -13.27
N ARG A 37 -3.69 10.60 -12.72
CA ARG A 37 -4.67 11.63 -13.03
C ARG A 37 -4.82 12.56 -11.83
N LEU A 38 -4.72 13.85 -12.09
CA LEU A 38 -4.84 14.91 -11.12
C LEU A 38 -6.17 15.64 -11.35
N SER A 39 -6.95 15.80 -10.28
CA SER A 39 -8.22 16.53 -10.30
C SER A 39 -8.53 17.15 -8.94
N ILE A 40 -9.44 18.13 -8.90
CA ILE A 40 -9.88 18.75 -7.64
C ILE A 40 -11.37 18.52 -7.43
N SER A 41 -11.72 18.19 -6.19
CA SER A 41 -13.10 18.07 -5.72
C SER A 41 -13.35 19.11 -4.62
N PRO A 42 -14.07 20.22 -4.89
CA PRO A 42 -14.42 21.20 -3.87
C PRO A 42 -15.45 20.65 -2.88
N GLY A 43 -15.66 21.35 -1.76
CA GLY A 43 -16.70 21.01 -0.76
C GLY A 43 -16.34 19.87 0.17
N HIS A 44 -15.06 19.54 0.27
CA HIS A 44 -14.54 18.48 1.14
C HIS A 44 -13.55 19.05 2.15
N LYS A 45 -13.23 18.31 3.22
CA LYS A 45 -12.08 18.65 4.05
C LYS A 45 -10.81 18.74 3.19
N GLY A 46 -9.99 19.75 3.46
CA GLY A 46 -8.77 20.03 2.71
C GLY A 46 -7.78 18.89 2.80
N ALA A 47 -7.67 18.09 1.74
CA ALA A 47 -6.84 16.89 1.74
C ALA A 47 -6.27 16.56 0.36
N LEU A 48 -5.07 15.97 0.37
CA LEU A 48 -4.51 15.26 -0.76
C LEU A 48 -4.93 13.80 -0.66
N ASP A 49 -5.65 13.30 -1.66
CA ASP A 49 -6.22 11.94 -1.69
C ASP A 49 -5.50 11.18 -2.81
N LEU A 50 -4.63 10.24 -2.45
CA LEU A 50 -4.01 9.31 -3.38
C LEU A 50 -4.88 8.06 -3.45
N TYR A 51 -5.36 7.68 -4.63
CA TYR A 51 -6.23 6.53 -4.81
C TYR A 51 -5.71 5.64 -5.93
N VAL A 52 -5.72 4.33 -5.70
CA VAL A 52 -5.33 3.29 -6.65
C VAL A 52 -6.56 2.45 -6.94
N PRO A 53 -7.28 2.71 -8.05
CA PRO A 53 -8.52 2.01 -8.39
C PRO A 53 -8.35 0.51 -8.54
N LEU A 54 -7.19 0.06 -9.05
CA LEU A 54 -6.93 -1.36 -9.32
C LEU A 54 -7.04 -2.26 -8.07
N VAL A 55 -6.68 -1.72 -6.91
CA VAL A 55 -6.69 -2.44 -5.62
C VAL A 55 -7.66 -1.82 -4.62
N ASP A 56 -8.47 -0.85 -5.07
CA ASP A 56 -9.43 -0.09 -4.27
C ASP A 56 -8.88 0.39 -2.92
N TRP A 57 -7.68 0.96 -2.99
CA TRP A 57 -6.90 1.44 -1.85
C TRP A 57 -6.55 2.90 -2.03
N GLY A 58 -6.49 3.65 -0.92
CA GLY A 58 -6.03 5.03 -0.94
C GLY A 58 -5.35 5.47 0.35
N ALA A 59 -4.63 6.58 0.22
CA ALA A 59 -3.99 7.28 1.32
C ALA A 59 -4.39 8.75 1.27
N ARG A 60 -4.90 9.26 2.39
CA ARG A 60 -5.32 10.64 2.54
C ARG A 60 -4.36 11.40 3.44
N PHE A 61 -4.00 12.61 3.02
CA PHE A 61 -3.16 13.52 3.76
C PHE A 61 -3.90 14.84 3.98
N GLU A 62 -4.15 15.22 5.23
CA GLU A 62 -4.77 16.51 5.59
C GLU A 62 -3.75 17.64 5.46
N ALA A 63 -3.40 17.99 4.22
CA ALA A 63 -2.30 18.90 3.91
C ALA A 63 -2.73 20.21 3.22
N ILE A 64 -4.02 20.36 2.90
CA ILE A 64 -4.54 21.49 2.12
C ILE A 64 -5.39 22.38 3.04
N ARG A 65 -5.21 23.72 2.96
CA ARG A 65 -5.95 24.68 3.80
C ARG A 65 -7.31 25.05 3.22
N LEU A 66 -7.46 24.95 1.90
CA LEU A 66 -8.74 25.15 1.21
C LEU A 66 -9.68 23.98 1.50
N PRO A 67 -11.02 24.19 1.64
CA PRO A 67 -12.01 23.11 1.69
C PRO A 67 -12.20 22.45 0.32
N ALA A 68 -11.12 21.91 -0.23
CA ALA A 68 -11.06 21.21 -1.49
C ALA A 68 -10.08 20.04 -1.38
N ARG A 69 -10.41 18.96 -2.07
CA ARG A 69 -9.61 17.75 -2.12
C ARG A 69 -8.85 17.67 -3.44
N LEU A 70 -7.53 17.56 -3.38
CA LEU A 70 -6.71 17.24 -4.54
C LEU A 70 -6.63 15.72 -4.69
N ARG A 71 -7.22 15.17 -5.74
CA ARG A 71 -7.23 13.73 -6.01
C ARG A 71 -6.10 13.38 -6.97
N VAL A 72 -5.37 12.32 -6.63
CA VAL A 72 -4.32 11.71 -7.42
C VAL A 72 -4.75 10.26 -7.66
N ASP A 73 -5.31 9.98 -8.82
CA ASP A 73 -5.73 8.62 -9.17
C ASP A 73 -4.64 7.94 -9.98
N VAL A 74 -4.14 6.78 -9.53
CA VAL A 74 -3.15 5.98 -10.28
C VAL A 74 -3.87 5.20 -11.36
N LEU A 75 -3.69 5.58 -12.62
CA LEU A 75 -4.41 4.97 -13.75
C LEU A 75 -3.73 3.71 -14.26
N THR A 76 -2.39 3.75 -14.35
CA THR A 76 -1.59 2.63 -14.88
C THR A 76 -0.31 2.48 -14.09
N VAL A 77 0.23 1.27 -14.07
CA VAL A 77 1.53 0.94 -13.50
C VAL A 77 2.36 0.27 -14.59
N ASP A 78 3.61 0.72 -14.77
CA ASP A 78 4.50 0.13 -15.78
C ASP A 78 4.90 -1.29 -15.35
N ARG A 79 4.49 -2.26 -16.18
CA ARG A 79 4.79 -3.68 -15.96
C ARG A 79 6.29 -3.94 -15.83
N ARG A 80 7.14 -3.20 -16.55
CA ARG A 80 8.61 -3.37 -16.48
C ARG A 80 9.14 -3.03 -15.10
N VAL A 81 8.59 -1.99 -14.48
CA VAL A 81 8.97 -1.60 -13.12
C VAL A 81 8.49 -2.65 -12.12
N VAL A 82 7.25 -3.12 -12.24
CA VAL A 82 6.70 -4.18 -11.38
C VAL A 82 7.53 -5.47 -11.49
N THR A 83 7.87 -5.90 -12.70
CA THR A 83 8.70 -7.11 -12.91
C THR A 83 10.10 -6.94 -12.32
N ARG A 84 10.72 -5.75 -12.47
CA ARG A 84 12.02 -5.47 -11.87
C ARG A 84 11.98 -5.57 -10.35
N VAL A 85 10.95 -5.02 -9.71
CA VAL A 85 10.77 -5.12 -8.26
C VAL A 85 10.52 -6.55 -7.82
N ALA A 86 9.69 -7.29 -8.56
CA ALA A 86 9.42 -8.70 -8.28
C ALA A 86 10.69 -9.58 -8.39
N GLN A 87 11.66 -9.17 -9.21
CA GLN A 87 12.97 -9.83 -9.35
C GLN A 87 14.01 -9.34 -8.32
N GLY A 88 13.61 -8.55 -7.31
CA GLY A 88 14.48 -8.03 -6.27
C GLY A 88 15.21 -6.73 -6.61
N GLY A 89 14.88 -6.10 -7.74
CA GLY A 89 15.43 -4.79 -8.10
C GLY A 89 14.84 -3.65 -7.26
N ALA A 90 15.66 -2.64 -6.97
CA ALA A 90 15.23 -1.45 -6.24
C ALA A 90 14.53 -0.44 -7.16
N VAL A 91 13.53 0.28 -6.62
CA VAL A 91 12.94 1.47 -7.24
C VAL A 91 13.56 2.70 -6.60
N ASP A 92 13.98 3.66 -7.40
CA ASP A 92 14.39 4.97 -6.91
C ASP A 92 13.16 5.78 -6.48
N VAL A 93 12.76 5.58 -5.22
CA VAL A 93 11.62 6.28 -4.61
C VAL A 93 11.86 7.81 -4.58
N ALA A 94 13.11 8.27 -4.54
CA ALA A 94 13.43 9.69 -4.50
C ALA A 94 13.18 10.35 -5.86
N SER A 95 13.56 9.70 -6.96
CA SER A 95 13.21 10.17 -8.32
C SER A 95 11.70 10.23 -8.51
N VAL A 96 10.98 9.16 -8.15
CA VAL A 96 9.52 9.09 -8.30
C VAL A 96 8.82 10.19 -7.48
N ARG A 97 9.30 10.46 -6.26
CA ARG A 97 8.80 11.55 -5.42
C ARG A 97 8.99 12.91 -6.10
N THR A 98 10.15 13.13 -6.71
CA THR A 98 10.46 14.39 -7.40
C THR A 98 9.59 14.57 -8.64
N GLU A 99 9.46 13.52 -9.46
CA GLU A 99 8.57 13.52 -10.63
C GLU A 99 7.11 13.80 -10.25
N ALA A 100 6.62 13.18 -9.17
CA ALA A 100 5.28 13.40 -8.66
C ALA A 100 5.09 14.85 -8.17
N ARG A 101 6.07 15.40 -7.45
CA ARG A 101 6.05 16.81 -7.00
C ARG A 101 6.00 17.76 -8.19
N ASP A 102 6.80 17.51 -9.22
CA ASP A 102 6.84 18.33 -10.43
C ASP A 102 5.56 18.18 -11.27
N ALA A 103 4.96 17.00 -11.31
CA ALA A 103 3.65 16.78 -11.93
C ALA A 103 2.56 17.58 -11.22
N ILE A 104 2.50 17.54 -9.89
CA ILE A 104 1.55 18.32 -9.09
C ILE A 104 1.79 19.82 -9.27
N ALA A 105 3.05 20.28 -9.23
CA ALA A 105 3.38 21.69 -9.42
C ALA A 105 2.97 22.19 -10.81
N ARG A 106 3.21 21.39 -11.86
CA ARG A 106 2.76 21.69 -13.22
C ARG A 106 1.23 21.75 -13.31
N TYR A 107 0.54 20.75 -12.75
CA TYR A 107 -0.93 20.73 -12.70
C TYR A 107 -1.52 21.96 -12.01
N LEU A 108 -0.96 22.36 -10.86
CA LEU A 108 -1.44 23.55 -10.15
C LEU A 108 -1.23 24.81 -10.99
N ARG A 109 -0.09 24.96 -11.68
CA ARG A 109 0.15 26.13 -12.56
C ARG A 109 -0.82 26.17 -13.74
N THR A 110 -1.03 25.04 -14.42
CA THR A 110 -1.95 24.95 -15.57
C THR A 110 -3.39 25.16 -15.14
N LEU A 111 -3.80 24.59 -14.01
CA LEU A 111 -5.11 24.82 -13.40
C LEU A 111 -5.32 26.31 -13.09
N LEU A 112 -4.38 26.96 -12.41
CA LEU A 112 -4.51 28.37 -12.05
C LEU A 112 -4.65 29.25 -13.31
N ALA A 113 -3.89 28.94 -14.37
CA ALA A 113 -4.03 29.60 -15.66
C ALA A 113 -5.41 29.36 -16.31
N ALA A 114 -5.91 28.12 -16.26
CA ALA A 114 -7.23 27.77 -16.79
C ALA A 114 -8.37 28.45 -16.02
N VAL A 115 -8.28 28.48 -14.69
CA VAL A 115 -9.24 29.18 -13.81
C VAL A 115 -9.22 30.68 -14.09
N PHE A 116 -8.03 31.28 -14.22
CA PHE A 116 -7.90 32.68 -14.61
C PHE A 116 -8.55 32.97 -15.96
N ALA A 117 -8.21 32.19 -16.99
CA ALA A 117 -8.70 32.39 -18.34
C ALA A 117 -10.22 32.22 -18.44
N ALA A 118 -10.79 31.21 -17.79
CA ALA A 118 -12.23 30.98 -17.76
C ALA A 118 -12.97 32.06 -16.96
N GLY A 119 -12.48 32.40 -15.77
CA GLY A 119 -13.08 33.42 -14.92
C GLY A 119 -13.03 34.82 -15.56
N ALA A 120 -11.85 35.23 -16.04
CA ALA A 120 -11.67 36.51 -16.71
C ALA A 120 -12.45 36.56 -18.03
N GLY A 121 -12.39 35.51 -18.85
CA GLY A 121 -13.10 35.44 -20.13
C GLY A 121 -14.60 35.59 -19.94
N LEU A 122 -15.20 34.83 -19.04
CA LEU A 122 -16.64 34.89 -18.77
C LEU A 122 -17.04 36.23 -18.13
N GLY A 123 -16.23 36.75 -17.19
CA GLY A 123 -16.45 38.08 -16.60
C GLY A 123 -16.38 39.22 -17.60
N ILE A 124 -15.44 39.19 -18.54
CA ILE A 124 -15.29 40.19 -19.61
C ILE A 124 -16.50 40.12 -20.55
N LEU A 125 -16.90 38.93 -20.99
CA LEU A 125 -18.08 38.76 -21.85
C LEU A 125 -19.34 39.34 -21.21
N VAL A 126 -19.56 39.06 -19.92
CA VAL A 126 -20.70 39.61 -19.17
C VAL A 126 -20.56 41.13 -18.98
N ALA A 127 -19.36 41.65 -18.74
CA ALA A 127 -19.11 43.09 -18.65
C ALA A 127 -19.45 43.81 -19.96
N PHE A 128 -19.21 43.18 -21.11
CA PHE A 128 -19.64 43.68 -22.42
C PHE A 128 -21.15 43.56 -22.63
N ALA A 129 -21.77 42.45 -22.23
CA ALA A 129 -23.21 42.23 -22.38
C ALA A 129 -24.06 43.22 -21.55
N VAL A 130 -23.60 43.58 -20.35
CA VAL A 130 -24.32 44.51 -19.45
C VAL A 130 -23.97 45.98 -19.74
N ARG A 131 -23.17 46.25 -20.77
CA ARG A 131 -22.80 47.61 -21.19
C ARG A 131 -24.03 48.37 -21.68
N ASN A 132 -24.54 49.29 -20.86
CA ASN A 132 -25.64 50.18 -21.23
C ASN A 132 -25.24 51.66 -21.06
N ARG A 133 -25.86 52.58 -21.83
CA ARG A 133 -25.54 54.03 -21.83
C ARG A 133 -25.64 54.68 -20.43
N SER A 134 -26.51 54.16 -19.57
CA SER A 134 -26.71 54.65 -18.18
C SER A 134 -25.98 53.80 -17.12
N GLY A 135 -25.26 52.76 -17.54
CA GLY A 135 -24.55 51.80 -16.69
C GLY A 135 -23.20 52.32 -16.17
N PRO A 136 -22.48 51.51 -15.37
CA PRO A 136 -21.11 51.82 -14.97
C PRO A 136 -20.20 51.82 -16.20
N ARG A 137 -19.17 52.68 -16.22
CA ARG A 137 -18.22 52.73 -17.35
C ARG A 137 -17.54 51.37 -17.50
N LEU A 138 -17.39 50.91 -18.75
CA LEU A 138 -16.78 49.63 -19.11
C LEU A 138 -15.43 49.40 -18.40
N ARG A 139 -14.64 50.46 -18.20
CA ARG A 139 -13.37 50.40 -17.47
C ARG A 139 -13.51 49.84 -16.05
N TYR A 140 -14.58 50.22 -15.32
CA TYR A 140 -14.80 49.75 -13.95
C TYR A 140 -15.27 48.29 -13.90
N THR A 141 -16.12 47.86 -14.84
CA THR A 141 -16.58 46.46 -14.90
C THR A 141 -15.48 45.52 -15.37
N LEU A 142 -14.63 45.95 -16.31
CA LEU A 142 -13.44 45.21 -16.72
C LEU A 142 -12.42 45.09 -15.58
N LEU A 143 -12.16 46.22 -14.90
CA LEU A 143 -11.25 46.24 -13.75
C LEU A 143 -11.77 45.32 -12.65
N SER A 144 -13.07 45.39 -12.31
CA SER A 144 -13.66 44.48 -11.32
C SER A 144 -13.49 43.02 -11.74
N ALA A 145 -13.76 42.67 -13.00
CA ALA A 145 -13.62 41.29 -13.48
C ALA A 145 -12.18 40.77 -13.33
N LEU A 146 -11.20 41.56 -13.76
CA LEU A 146 -9.77 41.22 -13.66
C LEU A 146 -9.28 41.15 -12.21
N THR A 147 -9.69 42.09 -11.36
CA THR A 147 -9.33 42.08 -9.93
C THR A 147 -9.91 40.87 -9.22
N THR A 148 -11.18 40.51 -9.49
CA THR A 148 -11.82 39.32 -8.92
C THR A 148 -11.14 38.04 -9.41
N ALA A 149 -10.87 37.91 -10.72
CA ALA A 149 -10.21 36.74 -11.28
C ALA A 149 -8.80 36.56 -10.68
N THR A 150 -8.05 37.65 -10.57
CA THR A 150 -6.72 37.66 -9.93
C THR A 150 -6.82 37.27 -8.45
N GLY A 151 -7.78 37.83 -7.72
CA GLY A 151 -8.02 37.50 -6.31
C GLY A 151 -8.34 36.02 -6.09
N VAL A 152 -9.17 35.43 -6.96
CA VAL A 152 -9.47 33.98 -6.94
C VAL A 152 -8.20 33.16 -7.17
N VAL A 153 -7.41 33.49 -8.19
CA VAL A 153 -6.17 32.77 -8.51
C VAL A 153 -5.14 32.89 -7.40
N VAL A 154 -4.97 34.07 -6.80
CA VAL A 154 -4.08 34.27 -5.66
C VAL A 154 -4.56 33.45 -4.46
N THR A 155 -5.86 33.47 -4.17
CA THR A 155 -6.45 32.68 -3.08
C THR A 155 -6.20 31.19 -3.27
N LEU A 156 -6.46 30.67 -4.47
CA LEU A 156 -6.19 29.27 -4.81
C LEU A 156 -4.69 28.96 -4.76
N GLY A 157 -3.83 29.80 -5.32
CA GLY A 157 -2.38 29.60 -5.32
C GLY A 157 -1.75 29.60 -3.92
N VAL A 158 -2.39 30.26 -2.96
CA VAL A 158 -1.92 30.29 -1.57
C VAL A 158 -2.50 29.14 -0.74
N LEU A 159 -3.77 28.76 -0.94
CA LEU A 159 -4.48 27.83 -0.06
C LEU A 159 -4.54 26.37 -0.57
N LEU A 160 -4.42 26.17 -1.88
CA LEU A 160 -4.54 24.87 -2.52
C LEU A 160 -3.26 24.01 -2.47
N PRO A 161 -2.03 24.57 -2.56
CA PRO A 161 -0.83 23.75 -2.49
C PRO A 161 -0.74 22.99 -1.16
N PRO A 162 -0.38 21.70 -1.16
CA PRO A 162 -0.21 20.92 0.05
C PRO A 162 0.97 21.48 0.86
N ARG A 163 0.72 21.90 2.11
CA ARG A 163 1.73 22.47 3.02
C ARG A 163 1.81 21.75 4.38
N GLY A 164 0.99 20.72 4.58
CA GLY A 164 1.01 19.91 5.80
C GLY A 164 2.07 18.80 5.78
N PRO A 165 2.45 18.25 6.95
CA PRO A 165 3.33 17.10 7.03
C PRO A 165 2.69 15.90 6.33
N ILE A 166 3.38 15.37 5.31
CA ILE A 166 2.97 14.17 4.55
C ILE A 166 3.29 12.89 5.35
N GLU A 167 3.51 13.02 6.67
CA GLU A 167 4.08 11.96 7.51
C GLU A 167 3.00 11.08 8.15
N GLN A 168 1.74 11.54 8.22
CA GLN A 168 0.63 10.80 8.82
C GLN A 168 -0.50 10.56 7.80
N PRO A 169 -0.31 9.68 6.81
CA PRO A 169 -1.39 9.25 5.94
C PRO A 169 -2.50 8.52 6.71
N GLN A 170 -3.74 8.93 6.48
CA GLN A 170 -4.91 8.11 6.80
C GLN A 170 -5.12 7.12 5.65
N TYR A 171 -4.79 5.85 5.87
CA TYR A 171 -5.03 4.80 4.91
C TYR A 171 -6.50 4.36 4.95
N TYR A 172 -7.09 4.16 3.77
CA TYR A 172 -8.41 3.57 3.63
C TYR A 172 -8.41 2.59 2.47
N ALA A 173 -9.30 1.61 2.55
CA ALA A 173 -9.55 0.63 1.51
C ALA A 173 -11.05 0.42 1.44
N TYR A 174 -11.60 0.34 0.23
CA TYR A 174 -13.03 0.05 0.04
C TYR A 174 -13.28 -1.40 -0.41
N GLY A 175 -12.21 -2.20 -0.60
CA GLY A 175 -12.30 -3.61 -0.98
C GLY A 175 -12.36 -4.60 0.20
N PRO A 176 -13.09 -5.72 0.06
CA PRO A 176 -13.20 -6.78 1.09
C PRO A 176 -11.90 -7.57 1.35
N ASP A 177 -10.88 -7.42 0.48
CA ASP A 177 -9.68 -8.27 0.48
C ASP A 177 -8.48 -7.69 1.25
N ILE A 178 -8.50 -6.39 1.61
CA ILE A 178 -7.40 -5.77 2.36
C ILE A 178 -7.41 -6.09 3.86
N PRO A 179 -8.55 -6.24 4.58
CA PRO A 179 -8.52 -6.80 5.92
C PRO A 179 -7.86 -8.18 5.95
N ARG A 180 -8.04 -8.99 4.90
CA ARG A 180 -7.39 -10.30 4.75
C ARG A 180 -5.91 -10.16 4.44
N ALA A 181 -5.50 -9.25 3.56
CA ALA A 181 -4.08 -9.00 3.28
C ALA A 181 -3.33 -8.39 4.48
N LEU A 182 -3.94 -7.45 5.19
CA LEU A 182 -3.42 -6.87 6.45
C LEU A 182 -3.45 -7.88 7.58
N GLN A 183 -4.47 -8.75 7.67
CA GLN A 183 -4.45 -9.90 8.59
C GLN A 183 -3.35 -10.89 8.22
N ALA A 184 -3.11 -11.15 6.93
CA ALA A 184 -2.05 -12.02 6.47
C ALA A 184 -0.66 -11.44 6.75
N VAL A 185 -0.46 -10.12 6.57
CA VAL A 185 0.79 -9.44 6.91
C VAL A 185 0.95 -9.33 8.43
N ALA A 186 -0.10 -9.01 9.19
CA ALA A 186 -0.05 -8.98 10.65
C ALA A 186 0.09 -10.37 11.26
N ALA A 187 -0.41 -11.41 10.61
CA ALA A 187 -0.18 -12.81 10.96
C ALA A 187 1.26 -13.19 10.59
N ALA A 188 1.76 -12.85 9.42
CA ALA A 188 3.15 -13.11 9.02
C ALA A 188 4.16 -12.38 9.90
N THR A 189 3.86 -11.15 10.34
CA THR A 189 4.71 -10.35 11.26
C THR A 189 4.68 -10.88 12.69
N ARG A 190 3.50 -11.38 13.14
CA ARG A 190 3.39 -12.11 14.42
C ARG A 190 4.12 -13.45 14.35
N SER A 191 3.99 -14.16 13.23
CA SER A 191 4.73 -15.40 12.96
C SER A 191 6.22 -15.15 12.92
N THR A 192 6.73 -14.07 12.29
CA THR A 192 8.18 -13.76 12.31
C THR A 192 8.69 -13.42 13.71
N LYS A 193 7.92 -12.68 14.53
CA LYS A 193 8.29 -12.44 15.93
C LYS A 193 8.27 -13.72 16.79
N ALA A 194 7.33 -14.63 16.54
CA ALA A 194 7.29 -15.93 17.20
C ALA A 194 8.39 -16.87 16.68
N LEU A 195 8.66 -16.85 15.37
CA LEU A 195 9.72 -17.60 14.71
C LEU A 195 11.11 -17.12 15.15
N ASP A 196 11.37 -15.83 15.37
CA ASP A 196 12.67 -15.36 15.89
C ASP A 196 12.92 -15.82 17.34
N GLY A 197 11.88 -15.92 18.16
CA GLY A 197 11.97 -16.49 19.51
C GLY A 197 12.21 -18.00 19.51
N GLU A 198 11.49 -18.71 18.64
CA GLU A 198 11.55 -20.17 18.47
C GLU A 198 12.85 -20.60 17.76
N LEU A 199 13.31 -19.89 16.72
CA LEU A 199 14.58 -20.15 16.05
C LEU A 199 15.76 -19.91 16.98
N ASN A 200 15.73 -18.88 17.84
CA ASN A 200 16.79 -18.71 18.83
C ASN A 200 16.77 -19.85 19.86
N ALA A 201 15.60 -20.30 20.30
CA ALA A 201 15.48 -21.43 21.22
C ALA A 201 15.93 -22.75 20.56
N GLN A 202 15.60 -22.97 19.28
CA GLN A 202 15.98 -24.15 18.51
C GLN A 202 17.44 -24.12 18.08
N LEU A 203 18.02 -22.95 17.76
CA LEU A 203 19.45 -22.79 17.47
C LEU A 203 20.30 -22.93 18.74
N VAL A 204 19.82 -22.45 19.90
CA VAL A 204 20.45 -22.69 21.20
C VAL A 204 20.31 -24.15 21.62
N GLY A 205 19.15 -24.78 21.36
CA GLY A 205 18.91 -26.20 21.59
C GLY A 205 19.77 -27.11 20.71
N LEU A 206 19.89 -26.80 19.42
CA LEU A 206 20.79 -27.47 18.47
C LEU A 206 22.26 -27.21 18.81
N ALA A 207 22.63 -25.98 19.19
CA ALA A 207 23.98 -25.68 19.65
C ALA A 207 24.33 -26.47 20.92
N GLN A 208 23.41 -26.62 21.88
CA GLN A 208 23.65 -27.48 23.04
C GLN A 208 23.67 -28.98 22.70
N LEU A 209 22.91 -29.43 21.69
CA LEU A 209 22.94 -30.81 21.22
C LEU A 209 24.25 -31.15 20.48
N VAL A 210 24.82 -30.19 19.75
CA VAL A 210 26.03 -30.36 18.93
C VAL A 210 27.32 -30.09 19.72
N LEU A 211 27.29 -29.16 20.70
CA LEU A 211 28.48 -28.80 21.49
C LEU A 211 28.82 -29.79 22.62
N ALA A 212 27.93 -30.73 22.97
CA ALA A 212 28.23 -31.73 24.01
C ALA A 212 27.61 -33.13 23.78
N PRO A 213 27.97 -33.87 22.72
CA PRO A 213 27.54 -35.26 22.57
C PRO A 213 28.30 -36.21 23.52
N GLY A 214 29.48 -35.79 24.02
CA GLY A 214 30.42 -36.67 24.73
C GLY A 214 30.49 -36.52 26.26
N ARG A 215 29.60 -35.74 26.89
CA ARG A 215 29.62 -35.51 28.35
C ARG A 215 28.39 -35.97 29.11
N ARG A 216 27.39 -36.55 28.43
CA ARG A 216 26.29 -37.22 29.13
C ARG A 216 26.81 -38.61 29.54
N LEU A 217 26.90 -38.85 30.85
CA LEU A 217 27.11 -40.20 31.37
C LEU A 217 26.06 -41.11 30.73
N GLU A 218 26.50 -42.18 30.08
CA GLU A 218 25.59 -43.24 29.68
C GLU A 218 24.91 -43.75 30.94
N LEU A 219 23.58 -43.60 31.00
CA LEU A 219 22.78 -44.20 32.07
C LEU A 219 22.79 -45.71 31.81
N ASP A 220 23.74 -46.39 32.43
CA ASP A 220 23.83 -47.84 32.45
C ASP A 220 22.92 -48.42 33.53
N GLY A 221 22.26 -49.54 33.21
CA GLY A 221 21.38 -50.26 34.13
C GLY A 221 19.90 -49.85 34.11
N PHE A 222 19.49 -48.87 33.31
CA PHE A 222 18.08 -48.49 33.15
C PHE A 222 17.46 -49.11 31.89
N PRO A 223 16.17 -49.49 31.92
CA PRO A 223 15.46 -49.93 30.73
C PRO A 223 15.43 -48.80 29.70
N ARG A 224 16.02 -49.04 28.54
CA ARG A 224 16.06 -48.08 27.43
C ARG A 224 14.82 -48.28 26.57
N ALA A 225 14.08 -47.21 26.30
CA ALA A 225 12.99 -47.19 25.34
C ALA A 225 13.18 -45.99 24.41
N ILE A 226 12.96 -46.19 23.11
CA ILE A 226 13.04 -45.12 22.12
C ILE A 226 11.64 -44.68 21.77
N VAL A 227 11.41 -43.37 21.82
CA VAL A 227 10.18 -42.77 21.31
C VAL A 227 10.53 -42.05 20.01
N ALA A 228 9.82 -42.39 18.93
CA ALA A 228 9.96 -41.78 17.61
C ALA A 228 8.57 -41.38 17.08
N SER A 229 8.51 -40.35 16.26
CA SER A 229 7.27 -39.78 15.69
C SER A 229 7.61 -39.06 14.38
N ASP A 230 6.61 -38.81 13.53
CA ASP A 230 6.66 -37.94 12.35
C ASP A 230 7.83 -38.22 11.38
N LEU A 231 7.90 -39.46 10.88
CA LEU A 231 8.95 -39.82 9.92
C LEU A 231 8.75 -39.13 8.57
N HIS A 232 7.50 -38.96 8.12
CA HIS A 232 7.15 -38.37 6.80
C HIS A 232 8.04 -38.90 5.66
N ASN A 233 8.26 -40.22 5.61
CA ASN A 233 9.12 -40.87 4.61
C ASN A 233 10.59 -40.39 4.58
N ASN A 234 11.11 -39.81 5.66
CA ASN A 234 12.47 -39.30 5.71
C ASN A 234 13.51 -40.43 5.81
N VAL A 235 13.99 -40.87 4.64
CA VAL A 235 14.96 -41.97 4.51
C VAL A 235 16.31 -41.67 5.19
N LEU A 236 16.66 -40.39 5.41
CA LEU A 236 17.94 -39.98 6.00
C LEU A 236 18.02 -40.22 7.51
N THR A 237 16.88 -40.24 8.21
CA THR A 237 16.83 -40.48 9.66
C THR A 237 16.83 -41.97 10.02
N LEU A 238 16.58 -42.84 9.03
CA LEU A 238 16.47 -44.29 9.24
C LEU A 238 17.73 -44.94 9.83
N PRO A 239 18.95 -44.69 9.31
CA PRO A 239 20.15 -45.32 9.86
C PRO A 239 20.47 -44.85 11.30
N VAL A 240 20.02 -43.64 11.65
CA VAL A 240 20.17 -43.09 13.01
C VAL A 240 19.21 -43.80 13.96
N LEU A 241 17.96 -43.99 13.55
CA LEU A 241 16.97 -44.74 14.33
C LEU A 241 17.41 -46.20 14.53
N GLU A 242 17.91 -46.86 13.48
CA GLU A 242 18.45 -48.24 13.57
C GLU A 242 19.64 -48.34 14.54
N ARG A 243 20.56 -47.37 14.48
CA ARG A 243 21.74 -47.32 15.35
C ARG A 243 21.40 -46.94 16.79
N ALA A 244 20.36 -46.13 16.99
CA ALA A 244 19.87 -45.78 18.31
C ALA A 244 19.13 -46.97 18.95
N ALA A 245 18.29 -47.67 18.17
CA ALA A 245 17.48 -48.80 18.64
C ALA A 245 18.32 -49.93 19.23
N ARG A 246 19.35 -50.42 18.53
CA ARG A 246 20.20 -51.56 18.97
C ARG A 246 19.43 -52.69 19.67
N GLY A 247 18.21 -53.01 19.21
CA GLY A 247 17.36 -54.05 19.79
C GLY A 247 16.57 -53.67 21.04
N ALA A 248 16.56 -52.40 21.46
CA ALA A 248 15.71 -51.87 22.53
C ALA A 248 14.24 -51.72 22.08
N PRO A 249 13.29 -51.63 23.03
CA PRO A 249 11.91 -51.27 22.75
C PRO A 249 11.80 -49.94 21.99
N VAL A 250 11.01 -49.92 20.91
CA VAL A 250 10.72 -48.71 20.12
C VAL A 250 9.23 -48.44 20.18
N LEU A 251 8.84 -47.25 20.62
CA LEU A 251 7.49 -46.71 20.55
C LEU A 251 7.45 -45.69 19.41
N PHE A 252 6.61 -45.96 18.41
CA PHE A 252 6.43 -45.11 17.25
C PHE A 252 5.04 -44.47 17.30
N ALA A 253 4.99 -43.15 17.40
CA ALA A 253 3.77 -42.37 17.51
C ALA A 253 3.47 -41.65 16.17
N GLY A 254 2.65 -42.28 15.32
CA GLY A 254 2.05 -41.66 14.13
C GLY A 254 2.99 -41.33 12.96
N ASP A 255 2.39 -40.98 11.83
CA ASP A 255 3.00 -40.29 10.68
C ASP A 255 4.32 -40.88 10.14
N ALA A 256 4.36 -42.21 10.06
CA ALA A 256 5.46 -42.91 9.41
C ALA A 256 5.51 -42.67 7.89
N THR A 257 4.34 -42.48 7.26
CA THR A 257 4.18 -42.28 5.82
C THR A 257 3.13 -41.22 5.53
N ASP A 258 3.29 -40.45 4.46
CA ASP A 258 2.35 -39.37 4.10
C ASP A 258 1.14 -39.85 3.31
N ARG A 259 1.33 -40.80 2.39
CA ARG A 259 0.29 -41.22 1.44
C ARG A 259 -0.01 -42.72 1.50
N GLY A 260 0.81 -43.48 2.23
CA GLY A 260 0.59 -44.92 2.44
C GLY A 260 0.73 -45.75 1.17
N THR A 261 1.49 -45.24 0.20
CA THR A 261 1.71 -45.95 -1.07
C THR A 261 2.47 -47.27 -0.84
N PRO A 262 2.32 -48.28 -1.71
CA PRO A 262 3.06 -49.55 -1.58
C PRO A 262 4.59 -49.37 -1.50
N LEU A 263 5.09 -48.30 -2.11
CA LEU A 263 6.51 -47.94 -2.11
C LEU A 263 6.94 -47.36 -0.75
N GLU A 264 6.12 -46.48 -0.15
CA GLU A 264 6.32 -45.95 1.21
C GLU A 264 6.25 -47.05 2.28
N ALA A 265 5.31 -47.99 2.14
CA ALA A 265 5.19 -49.15 3.02
C ALA A 265 6.44 -50.06 2.97
N THR A 266 7.13 -50.11 1.83
CA THR A 266 8.35 -50.91 1.69
C THR A 266 9.56 -50.22 2.33
N LEU A 267 9.61 -48.88 2.27
CA LEU A 267 10.68 -48.08 2.87
C LEU A 267 10.58 -48.03 4.40
N THR A 268 9.38 -47.97 4.96
CA THR A 268 9.15 -47.96 6.42
C THR A 268 9.24 -49.36 7.07
N ARG A 269 9.15 -50.45 6.28
CA ARG A 269 9.28 -51.82 6.81
C ARG A 269 10.66 -52.17 7.39
N ARG A 270 11.74 -51.52 6.93
CA ARG A 270 13.10 -51.75 7.44
C ARG A 270 13.31 -51.24 8.87
N PRO A 271 13.03 -49.97 9.19
CA PRO A 271 13.21 -49.43 10.54
C PRO A 271 12.24 -50.04 11.56
N LEU A 272 11.03 -50.43 11.15
CA LEU A 272 10.05 -51.13 12.01
C LEU A 272 10.52 -52.53 12.45
N LYS A 273 11.62 -53.06 11.88
CA LYS A 273 12.26 -54.30 12.34
C LYS A 273 13.45 -54.08 13.27
N ALA A 274 13.88 -52.83 13.47
CA ALA A 274 15.09 -52.51 14.25
C ALA A 274 14.86 -52.50 15.78
N GLY A 275 13.61 -52.27 16.21
CA GLY A 275 13.21 -52.31 17.62
C GLY A 275 12.61 -53.66 18.04
N LYS A 276 12.85 -54.07 19.29
CA LYS A 276 12.23 -55.27 19.90
C LYS A 276 11.89 -55.01 21.37
N PRO A 277 10.60 -54.96 21.76
CA PRO A 277 9.38 -54.92 20.93
C PRO A 277 9.20 -53.58 20.21
N LEU A 278 8.43 -53.58 19.12
CA LEU A 278 7.94 -52.37 18.47
C LEU A 278 6.48 -52.16 18.88
N VAL A 279 6.16 -50.96 19.38
CA VAL A 279 4.79 -50.50 19.59
C VAL A 279 4.53 -49.38 18.60
N PHE A 280 3.60 -49.57 17.68
CA PHE A 280 3.20 -48.57 16.69
C PHE A 280 1.81 -48.04 17.01
N VAL A 281 1.68 -46.72 17.15
CA VAL A 281 0.41 -46.01 17.33
C VAL A 281 0.12 -45.25 16.04
N THR A 282 -1.09 -45.42 15.50
CA THR A 282 -1.52 -44.71 14.29
C THR A 282 -1.75 -43.22 14.59
N GLY A 283 -1.27 -42.36 13.69
CA GLY A 283 -1.60 -40.93 13.64
C GLY A 283 -2.93 -40.69 12.94
#